data_AF-A0A924A587-F1
#
_entry.id   AF-A0A924A587-F1
#
_cell.length_a   1.000
_cell.length_b   1.000
_cell.length_c   1.000
_cell.angle_alpha   90.00
_cell.angle_beta   90.00
_cell.angle_gamma   90.00
#
_symmetry.space_group_name_H-M   'P 1'
#
loop_
_entity.id
_entity.type
_entity.pdbx_description
1 polymer ?
#
loop_
_entity_poly.entity_id
_entity_poly.type
_entity_poly.pdbx_seq_one_letter_code
_entity_poly.pdbx_strand_id
1 'polypeptide(L)' 'MKSIGKSVYELKEQDLNGWYRLIYTVQIKNKIFVLHAFKKQSAKTAKQDLELAKNRLSKID' A
#
# COMPACT_ATOMS: atom_id res chain seq x y z
N MET A 1 3.65 -2.90 7.17
CA MET A 1 2.99 -3.72 6.13
C MET A 1 2.58 -5.10 6.60
N LYS A 2 3.34 -5.78 7.48
CA LYS A 2 2.92 -7.05 8.13
C LYS A 2 1.51 -7.02 8.77
N SER A 3 1.05 -5.84 9.22
CA SER A 3 -0.30 -5.62 9.76
C SER A 3 -1.43 -5.65 8.73
N ILE A 4 -1.11 -5.52 7.44
CA ILE A 4 -2.07 -5.56 6.32
C ILE A 4 -2.22 -7.01 5.83
N GLY A 5 -1.10 -7.71 5.61
CA GLY A 5 -1.08 -9.10 5.18
C GLY A 5 0.32 -9.64 4.94
N LYS A 6 0.42 -10.96 4.73
CA LYS A 6 1.65 -11.60 4.26
C LYS A 6 1.95 -11.11 2.84
N SER A 7 3.24 -10.96 2.53
CA SER A 7 3.69 -10.60 1.18
C SER A 7 3.16 -9.24 0.68
N VAL A 8 2.86 -8.31 1.60
CA VAL A 8 2.50 -6.91 1.32
C VAL A 8 3.70 -6.00 1.61
N TYR A 9 3.96 -5.09 0.70
CA TYR A 9 5.11 -4.19 0.69
C TYR A 9 4.67 -2.74 0.49
N GLU A 10 5.57 -1.81 0.82
CA GLU A 10 5.38 -0.38 0.63
C GLU A 10 6.54 0.13 -0.22
N LEU A 11 6.23 0.75 -1.36
CA LEU A 11 7.14 1.57 -2.12
C LEU A 11 6.97 3.02 -1.68
N LYS A 12 8.09 3.71 -1.49
CA LYS A 12 8.15 5.11 -1.08
C LYS A 12 8.89 5.87 -2.16
N GLU A 13 8.27 6.92 -2.67
CA GLU A 13 8.86 7.76 -3.72
C GLU A 13 8.54 9.23 -3.44
N GLN A 14 9.31 10.15 -4.00
CA GLN A 14 9.09 11.58 -3.85
C GLN A 14 9.49 12.36 -5.10
N ASP A 15 8.84 13.48 -5.31
CA ASP A 15 9.23 14.49 -6.30
C ASP A 15 9.12 15.89 -5.71
N LEU A 16 9.24 16.92 -6.55
CA LEU A 16 9.06 18.32 -6.15
C LEU A 16 7.65 18.62 -5.61
N ASN A 17 6.66 17.82 -5.97
CA ASN A 17 5.26 18.00 -5.60
C ASN A 17 4.92 17.28 -4.29
N GLY A 18 5.69 16.27 -3.86
CA GLY A 18 5.63 15.75 -2.50
C GLY A 18 6.06 14.29 -2.36
N TRP A 19 5.62 13.66 -1.26
CA TRP A 19 5.91 12.27 -0.93
C TRP A 19 4.76 11.35 -1.28
N TYR A 20 5.06 10.20 -1.86
CA TYR A 20 4.09 9.21 -2.30
C TYR A 20 4.39 7.86 -1.67
N ARG A 21 3.31 7.11 -1.44
CA ARG A 21 3.37 5.74 -0.97
C ARG A 21 2.51 4.88 -1.86
N LEU A 22 3.02 3.70 -2.18
CA LEU A 22 2.31 2.66 -2.89
C LEU A 22 2.39 1.37 -2.07
N ILE A 23 1.24 0.85 -1.66
CA ILE A 23 1.10 -0.42 -0.95
C ILE A 23 0.73 -1.48 -1.98
N TYR A 24 1.50 -2.56 -2.07
CA TYR A 24 1.33 -3.58 -3.11
C TYR A 24 1.67 -5.00 -2.64
N THR A 25 1.23 -6.01 -3.39
CA THR A 25 1.59 -7.42 -3.19
C THR A 25 2.70 -7.86 -4.15
N VAL A 26 3.61 -8.75 -3.72
CA VAL A 26 4.71 -9.21 -4.61
C VAL A 26 4.27 -10.15 -5.71
N GLN A 27 3.40 -11.13 -5.43
CA GLN A 27 2.87 -12.04 -6.44
C GLN A 27 1.72 -12.86 -5.84
N ILE A 28 0.50 -12.65 -6.34
CA ILE A 28 -0.65 -13.53 -6.11
C ILE A 28 -1.09 -14.01 -7.49
N LYS A 29 -1.10 -15.33 -7.72
CA LYS A 29 -1.47 -15.92 -9.02
C LYS A 29 -0.75 -15.27 -10.22
N ASN A 30 0.57 -15.07 -10.10
CA ASN A 30 1.42 -14.39 -11.11
C ASN A 30 1.06 -12.93 -11.40
N LYS A 31 0.38 -12.24 -10.47
CA LYS A 31 0.04 -10.82 -10.60
C LYS A 31 0.52 -10.02 -9.39
N ILE A 32 0.97 -8.81 -9.64
CA ILE A 32 1.21 -7.78 -8.63
C ILE A 32 -0.05 -6.94 -8.52
N PHE A 33 -0.56 -6.77 -7.30
CA PHE A 33 -1.72 -5.92 -7.05
C PHE A 33 -1.29 -4.68 -6.29
N VAL A 34 -1.60 -3.51 -6.86
CA VAL A 34 -1.53 -2.24 -6.14
C VAL A 34 -2.77 -2.11 -5.28
N LEU A 35 -2.60 -2.17 -3.97
CA LEU A 35 -3.69 -2.08 -3.00
C LEU A 35 -4.07 -0.63 -2.73
N HIS A 36 -3.11 0.27 -2.64
CA HIS A 36 -3.37 1.68 -2.35
C HIS A 36 -2.20 2.55 -2.77
N ALA A 37 -2.49 3.72 -3.35
CA ALA A 37 -1.50 4.71 -3.73
C ALA A 37 -1.99 6.09 -3.29
N PHE A 38 -1.16 6.85 -2.59
CA PHE A 38 -1.58 8.13 -2.01
C PHE A 38 -0.40 9.08 -1.80
N LYS A 39 -0.71 10.38 -1.85
CA LYS A 39 0.21 11.45 -1.44
C LYS A 39 0.21 11.55 0.09
N LYS A 40 1.39 11.43 0.66
CA LYS A 40 1.63 11.45 2.10
C LYS A 40 1.79 12.88 2.59
N GLN A 41 1.05 13.23 3.63
CA GLN A 41 1.15 14.53 4.31
C GLN A 41 1.86 14.46 5.68
N SER A 42 2.05 13.27 6.25
CA SER A 42 2.60 13.08 7.60
C SER A 42 3.60 11.93 7.68
N ALA A 43 4.51 11.91 8.66
CA ALA A 43 5.61 10.93 8.78
C ALA A 43 5.16 9.47 8.76
N LYS A 44 4.07 9.12 9.47
CA LYS A 44 3.50 7.76 9.52
C LYS A 44 2.40 7.58 8.48
N THR A 45 2.13 6.34 8.09
CA THR A 45 0.95 6.04 7.27
C THR A 45 -0.28 6.10 8.17
N ALA A 46 -1.32 6.82 7.75
CA ALA A 46 -2.51 6.98 8.58
C ALA A 46 -3.22 5.64 8.73
N LYS A 47 -3.89 5.43 9.89
CA LYS A 47 -4.61 4.17 10.16
C LYS A 47 -5.64 3.87 9.07
N GLN A 48 -6.35 4.89 8.59
CA GLN A 48 -7.32 4.78 7.50
C GLN A 48 -6.72 4.22 6.20
N ASP A 49 -5.50 4.61 5.83
CA ASP A 49 -4.83 4.10 4.63
C ASP A 49 -4.44 2.63 4.79
N LEU A 50 -4.03 2.23 6.00
CA LEU A 50 -3.71 0.84 6.32
C LEU A 50 -4.97 -0.05 6.27
N GLU A 51 -6.08 0.39 6.86
CA GLU A 51 -7.34 -0.36 6.85
C GLU A 51 -7.92 -0.45 5.43
N LEU A 52 -7.84 0.62 4.64
CA LEU A 52 -8.27 0.62 3.25
C LEU A 52 -7.47 -0.41 2.41
N ALA A 53 -6.15 -0.44 2.56
CA ALA A 53 -5.31 -1.41 1.89
C ALA A 53 -5.63 -2.86 2.34
N LYS A 54 -5.92 -3.08 3.63
CA LYS A 54 -6.34 -4.38 4.16
C LYS A 54 -7.67 -4.85 3.58
N ASN A 55 -8.65 -3.95 3.51
CA ASN A 55 -9.97 -4.23 2.92
C ASN A 55 -9.91 -4.48 1.41
N ARG A 56 -8.93 -3.92 0.71
CA ARG A 56 -8.71 -4.20 -0.72
C ARG A 56 -8.00 -5.53 -0.92
N LEU A 57 -7.03 -5.86 -0.06
CA LEU A 57 -6.37 -7.17 -0.09
C LEU A 57 -7.36 -8.33 0.09
N SER A 58 -8.33 -8.19 0.99
CA SER A 58 -9.34 -9.22 1.23
C SER A 58 -10.31 -9.45 0.07
N LYS A 59 -10.27 -8.61 -0.98
CA LYS A 59 -11.10 -8.70 -2.19
C LYS A 59 -10.34 -9.26 -3.39
N ILE A 60 -9.07 -9.63 -3.21
CA ILE A 60 -8.28 -10.25 -4.27
C ILE A 60 -8.55 -11.76 -4.23
N ASP A 61 -9.05 -12.28 -5.34
CA ASP A 61 -9.36 -13.70 -5.52
C ASP A 61 -8.12 -14.60 -5.54
#